data_AF-G7EJ31-F1
#
_entry.id   AF-G7EJ31-F1
#
_cell.length_a   1.000
_cell.length_b   1.000
_cell.length_c   1.000
_cell.angle_alpha   90.00
_cell.angle_beta   90.00
_cell.angle_gamma   90.00
#
_symmetry.space_group_name_H-M   'P 1'
#
loop_
_entity.id
_entity.type
_entity.pdbx_description
1 polymer ?
#
loop_
_entity_poly.entity_id
_entity_poly.type
_entity_poly.pdbx_seq_one_letter_code
_entity_poly.pdbx_strand_id
1 'polypeptide(L)'
;MQPRRIAELILTGFKKHYKLFQKITAKAPHAFANKDWHAINDISRLRISYYDDRVNETTQTLKKIQSTDKLNESLWLEVKKVYQHFFMLSSTS
;
A
#
# COMPACT_ATOMS: atom_id res chain seq x y z
N MET A 1 -3.00 -14.11 -15.48
CA MET A 1 -2.88 -14.19 -14.00
C MET A 1 -4.29 -14.18 -13.42
N GLN A 2 -4.57 -14.94 -12.35
CA GLN A 2 -5.92 -15.01 -11.76
C GLN A 2 -6.28 -13.68 -11.04
N PRO A 3 -7.53 -13.17 -11.15
CA PRO A 3 -7.94 -11.90 -10.53
C PRO A 3 -7.64 -11.83 -9.03
N ARG A 4 -7.91 -12.93 -8.31
CA ARG A 4 -7.62 -13.03 -6.86
C ARG A 4 -6.16 -12.79 -6.53
N ARG A 5 -5.22 -13.32 -7.32
CA ARG A 5 -3.79 -13.18 -7.05
C ARG A 5 -3.32 -11.73 -7.25
N ILE A 6 -3.87 -11.03 -8.24
CA ILE A 6 -3.62 -9.60 -8.43
C ILE A 6 -4.16 -8.81 -7.23
N ALA A 7 -5.39 -9.09 -6.81
CA ALA A 7 -5.99 -8.43 -5.65
C ALA A 7 -5.18 -8.67 -4.36
N GLU A 8 -4.70 -9.90 -4.12
CA GLU A 8 -3.82 -10.23 -2.99
C GLU A 8 -2.50 -9.47 -3.03
N LEU A 9 -1.91 -9.32 -4.22
CA LEU A 9 -0.66 -8.58 -4.39
C LEU A 9 -0.85 -7.08 -4.09
N ILE A 10 -1.93 -6.48 -4.58
CA ILE A 10 -2.30 -5.09 -4.27
C ILE A 10 -2.52 -4.91 -2.77
N LEU A 11 -3.28 -5.83 -2.14
CA LEU A 11 -3.54 -5.79 -0.69
C LEU A 11 -2.25 -5.94 0.12
N THR A 12 -1.32 -6.79 -0.34
CA THR A 12 -0.01 -6.97 0.31
C THR A 12 0.83 -5.70 0.21
N GLY A 13 0.86 -5.05 -0.95
CA GLY A 13 1.51 -3.75 -1.14
C GLY A 13 0.96 -2.68 -0.21
N PHE A 14 -0.37 -2.60 -0.11
CA PHE A 14 -1.04 -1.69 0.83
C PHE A 14 -0.70 -1.99 2.30
N LYS A 15 -0.78 -3.26 2.73
CA LYS A 15 -0.41 -3.67 4.10
C LYS A 15 1.04 -3.31 4.44
N LYS A 16 1.97 -3.47 3.48
CA LYS A 16 3.37 -3.08 3.64
C LYS A 16 3.51 -1.56 3.84
N HIS A 17 2.86 -0.75 3.00
CA HIS A 17 2.84 0.70 3.15
C HIS A 17 2.29 1.10 4.52
N TYR A 18 1.13 0.56 4.90
CA TYR A 18 0.47 0.89 6.16
C TYR A 18 1.35 0.57 7.38
N LYS A 19 2.02 -0.60 7.39
CA LYS A 19 2.97 -0.97 8.45
C LYS A 19 4.15 0.01 8.56
N LEU A 20 4.69 0.47 7.44
CA LEU A 20 5.79 1.45 7.43
C LEU A 20 5.32 2.82 7.90
N PHE A 21 4.14 3.26 7.44
CA PHE A 21 3.52 4.50 7.88
C PHE A 21 3.29 4.51 9.39
N GLN A 22 2.76 3.43 9.96
CA GLN A 22 2.59 3.28 11.41
C GLN A 22 3.93 3.36 12.14
N LYS A 23 4.96 2.63 11.67
CA LYS A 23 6.30 2.65 12.28
C LYS A 23 6.93 4.05 12.31
N ILE A 24 6.75 4.85 11.27
CA ILE A 24 7.28 6.23 11.20
C ILE A 24 6.48 7.15 12.10
N THR A 25 5.15 7.04 12.06
CA THR A 25 4.24 7.85 12.88
C THR A 25 4.47 7.60 14.37
N ALA A 26 4.78 6.36 14.77
CA ALA A 26 5.08 6.00 16.14
C ALA A 26 6.31 6.71 16.74
N LYS A 27 7.17 7.33 15.91
CA LYS A 27 8.33 8.12 16.37
C LYS A 27 7.96 9.56 16.77
N ALA A 28 6.81 10.06 16.30
CA ALA A 28 6.43 11.46 16.51
C ALA A 28 6.26 11.85 17.99
N PRO A 29 5.65 11.02 18.87
CA PRO A 29 5.54 11.36 20.29
C PRO A 29 6.89 11.54 20.98
N HIS A 30 7.88 10.70 20.64
CA HIS A 30 9.22 10.81 21.20
C HIS A 30 9.95 12.07 20.72
N ALA A 31 9.88 12.37 19.41
CA ALA A 31 10.45 13.60 18.86
C ALA A 31 9.83 14.86 19.50
N PHE A 32 8.52 14.84 19.71
CA PHE A 32 7.81 15.92 20.41
C PHE A 32 8.29 16.09 21.86
N ALA A 33 8.40 14.99 22.62
CA ALA A 33 8.89 15.02 24.00
C ALA A 33 10.30 15.63 24.11
N ASN A 34 11.15 15.38 23.11
CA ASN A 34 12.51 15.91 23.04
C ASN A 34 12.60 17.32 22.41
N LYS A 35 11.48 17.92 21.99
CA LYS A 35 11.45 19.19 21.23
C LYS A 35 12.26 19.14 19.93
N ASP A 36 12.36 17.96 19.32
CA ASP A 36 13.06 17.75 18.05
C ASP A 36 12.13 18.07 16.86
N TRP A 37 12.02 19.36 16.55
CA TRP A 37 11.16 19.85 15.49
C TRP A 37 11.61 19.43 14.10
N HIS A 38 12.93 19.28 13.91
CA HIS A 38 13.49 18.77 12.65
C HIS A 38 13.04 17.33 12.40
N ALA A 39 13.13 16.46 13.41
CA ALA A 39 12.64 15.10 13.29
C ALA A 39 11.12 15.04 13.02
N ILE A 40 10.30 15.91 13.62
CA ILE A 40 8.86 15.96 13.32
C ILE A 40 8.59 16.36 11.87
N ASN A 41 9.33 17.34 11.34
CA ASN A 41 9.22 17.73 9.94
C ASN A 41 9.62 16.58 8.99
N ASP A 42 10.70 15.87 9.31
CA ASP A 42 11.17 14.74 8.52
C ASP A 42 10.20 13.55 8.58
N ILE A 43 9.68 13.22 9.76
CA ILE A 43 8.61 12.22 9.94
C ILE A 43 7.41 12.55 9.05
N SER A 44 7.01 13.81 8.99
CA SER A 44 5.88 14.27 8.17
C SER A 44 6.17 14.10 6.67
N ARG A 45 7.37 14.51 6.22
CA ARG A 45 7.82 14.37 4.82
C ARG A 45 7.91 12.89 4.40
N LEU A 46 8.46 12.04 5.27
CA LEU A 46 8.61 10.61 5.00
C LEU A 46 7.27 9.89 4.91
N ARG A 47 6.27 10.28 5.73
CA ARG A 47 4.92 9.69 5.66
C ARG A 47 4.23 9.91 4.32
N ILE A 48 4.47 11.06 3.67
CA ILE A 48 3.90 11.38 2.35
C ILE A 48 4.68 10.68 1.24
N SER A 49 6.01 10.87 1.19
CA SER A 49 6.85 10.32 0.12
C SER A 49 6.83 8.79 0.02
N TYR A 50 6.69 8.09 1.16
CA TYR A 50 6.63 6.63 1.17
C TYR A 50 5.34 6.05 0.61
N TYR A 51 4.31 6.85 0.32
CA TYR A 51 3.14 6.34 -0.38
C TYR A 51 3.49 5.98 -1.83
N ASP A 52 4.04 6.95 -2.57
CA ASP A 52 4.36 6.80 -3.99
C ASP A 52 5.35 5.65 -4.22
N ASP A 53 6.39 5.56 -3.39
CA ASP A 53 7.38 4.48 -3.48
C ASP A 53 6.75 3.09 -3.39
N ARG A 54 5.74 2.91 -2.52
CA ARG A 54 5.11 1.60 -2.28
C ARG A 54 4.11 1.26 -3.37
N VAL A 55 3.39 2.24 -3.88
CA VAL A 55 2.54 2.09 -5.07
C VAL A 55 3.41 1.72 -6.27
N ASN A 56 4.53 2.40 -6.47
CA ASN A 56 5.48 2.12 -7.54
C ASN A 56 6.07 0.71 -7.43
N GLU A 57 6.47 0.26 -6.23
CA GLU A 57 6.95 -1.10 -6.01
C GLU A 57 5.90 -2.17 -6.40
N THR A 58 4.65 -1.96 -5.98
CA THR A 58 3.54 -2.89 -6.24
C THR A 58 3.20 -2.93 -7.73
N THR A 59 3.12 -1.77 -8.37
CA THR A 59 2.81 -1.65 -9.81
C THR A 59 3.94 -2.19 -10.68
N GLN A 60 5.21 -1.98 -10.32
CA GLN A 60 6.34 -2.60 -11.02
C GLN A 60 6.29 -4.12 -10.92
N THR A 61 5.95 -4.67 -9.75
CA THR A 61 5.78 -6.11 -9.58
C THR A 61 4.65 -6.65 -10.47
N LEU A 62 3.52 -5.94 -10.53
CA LEU A 62 2.40 -6.29 -11.41
C LEU A 62 2.80 -6.26 -12.90
N LYS A 63 3.50 -5.20 -13.33
CA LYS A 63 3.99 -5.07 -14.71
C LYS A 63 4.96 -6.19 -15.10
N LYS A 64 5.86 -6.61 -14.20
CA LYS A 64 6.76 -7.75 -14.46
C LYS A 64 6.02 -9.06 -14.70
N ILE A 65 4.87 -9.24 -14.05
CA ILE A 65 4.07 -10.47 -14.16
C ILE A 65 3.10 -10.41 -15.35
N GLN A 66 2.71 -9.21 -15.78
CA GLN A 66 1.84 -8.99 -16.92
C GLN A 66 2.69 -8.77 -18.19
N SER A 67 2.92 -9.82 -18.97
CA SER A 67 3.73 -9.79 -20.21
C SER A 67 3.10 -9.01 -21.38
N THR A 68 2.05 -8.23 -21.14
CA THR A 68 1.32 -7.49 -22.19
C THR A 68 1.04 -6.06 -21.75
N ASP A 69 1.37 -5.11 -22.61
CA ASP A 69 1.06 -3.69 -22.41
C ASP A 69 -0.43 -3.36 -22.61
N LYS A 70 -1.24 -4.32 -23.07
CA LYS A 70 -2.69 -4.12 -23.18
C LYS A 70 -3.39 -4.38 -21.85
N LEU A 71 -4.10 -3.36 -21.38
CA LEU A 71 -4.99 -3.45 -20.23
C LEU A 71 -6.22 -4.30 -20.59
N ASN A 72 -6.46 -5.37 -19.84
CA ASN A 72 -7.68 -6.16 -19.95
C ASN A 72 -8.71 -5.63 -18.94
N GLU A 73 -9.65 -4.81 -19.39
CA GLU A 73 -10.66 -4.17 -18.53
C GLU A 73 -11.52 -5.18 -17.76
N SER A 74 -11.94 -6.28 -18.41
CA SER A 74 -12.74 -7.33 -17.77
C SER A 74 -11.99 -7.98 -16.61
N LEU A 75 -10.68 -8.25 -16.78
CA LEU A 75 -9.82 -8.75 -15.71
C LEU A 75 -9.77 -7.76 -14.54
N TRP A 76 -9.53 -6.47 -14.80
CA TRP A 76 -9.40 -5.47 -13.75
C TRP A 76 -10.71 -5.21 -13.00
N LEU A 77 -11.86 -5.35 -13.67
CA LEU A 77 -13.17 -5.32 -13.03
C LEU A 77 -13.31 -6.48 -12.03
N GLU A 78 -12.92 -7.70 -12.40
CA GLU A 78 -12.94 -8.85 -11.49
C GLU A 78 -11.94 -8.70 -10.34
N VAL A 79 -10.75 -8.17 -10.61
CA VAL A 79 -9.76 -7.84 -9.56
C VAL A 79 -10.37 -6.91 -8.51
N LYS A 80 -11.05 -5.85 -8.96
CA LYS A 80 -11.71 -4.88 -8.07
C LYS A 80 -12.77 -5.56 -7.20
N LYS A 81 -13.63 -6.41 -7.79
CA LYS A 81 -14.65 -7.17 -7.04
C LYS A 81 -14.03 -8.05 -5.96
N VAL A 82 -12.99 -8.82 -6.30
CA VAL A 82 -12.30 -9.69 -5.33
C VAL A 82 -11.63 -8.86 -4.23
N TYR A 83 -10.99 -7.75 -4.59
CA TYR A 83 -10.35 -6.84 -3.62
C TYR A 83 -11.37 -6.28 -2.62
N GLN A 84 -12.55 -5.86 -3.09
CA GLN A 84 -13.63 -5.39 -2.22
C GLN A 84 -14.15 -6.49 -1.28
N HIS A 85 -14.23 -7.73 -1.76
CA HIS A 85 -14.68 -8.87 -0.96
C HIS A 85 -13.77 -9.16 0.23
N PHE A 86 -12.45 -8.92 0.12
CA PHE A 86 -11.52 -9.08 1.25
C PHE A 86 -11.89 -8.22 2.47
N PHE A 87 -12.53 -7.07 2.28
CA PHE A 87 -12.97 -6.21 3.38
C PHE A 87 -14.29 -6.66 4.00
N MET A 88 -15.16 -7.33 3.24
CA MET A 88 -16.44 -7.83 3.76
C MET A 88 -16.24 -9.05 4.66
N LEU A 89 -15.28 -9.92 4.34
CA LEU A 89 -14.95 -11.11 5.13
C LEU A 89 -14.22 -10.79 6.45
N SER A 90 -13.51 -9.67 6.53
CA SER A 90 -12.82 -9.24 7.75
C SER A 90 -13.73 -8.57 8.78
N SER A 91 -15.00 -8.31 8.44
CA SER A 91 -15.99 -7.66 9.31
C SER A 91 -16.87 -8.65 10.07
N THR A 92 -16.73 -9.95 9.79
CA THR A 92 -17.58 -11.03 10.32
C THR A 92 -16.81 -11.99 11.25
N SER A 93 -15.74 -11.52 11.90
CA SER A 93 -14.99 -12.27 12.92
C SER A 93 -14.63 -11.41 14.11
#